data_AF-A0A2V8GRX3-F1
#
_entry.id   AF-A0A2V8GRX3-F1
#
_cell.length_a   1.000
_cell.length_b   1.000
_cell.length_c   1.000
_cell.angle_alpha   90.00
_cell.angle_beta   90.00
_cell.angle_gamma   90.00
#
_symmetry.space_group_name_H-M   'P 1'
#
loop_
_entity.id
_entity.type
_entity.pdbx_description
1 polymer ?
#
loop_
_entity_poly.entity_id
_entity_poly.type
_entity_poly.pdbx_seq_one_letter_code
_entity_poly.pdbx_strand_id
1 'polypeptide(L)'
;MDNERLTFRVSLAAAVCLFAFVCLTVPVSGQRSGAFMGSSDDTAIKYSAAPSSNAIIDVNQKLQNGELKFTFDEKSGYLASALAALDLPVDSQLLVFSRTSLQGRRIGEQNPRALFFNDR
;
A
#
# COMPACT_ATOMS: atom_id res chain seq x y z
N MET A 1 40.82 38.32 -37.11
CA MET A 1 40.52 36.88 -36.91
C MET A 1 40.16 36.53 -35.46
N ASP A 2 40.53 37.33 -34.47
CA ASP A 2 40.28 36.99 -33.05
C ASP A 2 38.84 37.24 -32.58
N ASN A 3 38.15 38.23 -33.18
CA ASN A 3 36.80 38.60 -32.76
C ASN A 3 35.75 37.53 -33.12
N GLU A 4 35.90 36.83 -34.26
CA GLU A 4 35.01 35.73 -34.65
C GLU A 4 35.16 34.48 -33.77
N ARG A 5 36.38 34.21 -33.29
CA ARG A 5 36.62 33.11 -32.35
C ARG A 5 36.05 33.44 -30.97
N LEU A 6 36.06 34.70 -30.57
CA LEU A 6 35.49 35.16 -29.30
C LEU A 6 33.95 35.11 -29.33
N THR A 7 33.32 35.60 -30.39
CA THR A 7 31.85 35.56 -30.55
C THR A 7 31.32 34.13 -30.59
N PHE A 8 32.01 33.23 -31.31
CA PHE A 8 31.64 31.81 -31.38
C PHE A 8 31.68 31.13 -30.00
N ARG A 9 32.70 31.41 -29.17
CA ARG A 9 32.83 30.84 -27.81
C ARG A 9 31.74 31.35 -26.87
N VAL A 10 31.37 32.63 -26.97
CA VAL A 10 30.29 33.23 -26.18
C VAL A 10 28.93 32.65 -26.58
N SER A 11 28.66 32.50 -27.88
CA SER A 11 27.44 31.88 -28.38
C SER A 11 27.31 30.42 -27.97
N LEU A 12 28.41 29.65 -28.02
CA LEU A 12 28.43 28.26 -27.56
C LEU A 12 28.17 28.16 -26.05
N ALA A 13 28.80 29.02 -25.24
CA ALA A 13 28.57 29.05 -23.80
C ALA A 13 27.11 29.41 -23.46
N ALA A 14 26.53 30.40 -24.16
CA ALA A 14 25.13 30.78 -23.99
C ALA A 14 24.17 29.64 -24.37
N ALA A 15 24.44 28.91 -25.46
CA ALA A 15 23.65 27.76 -25.88
C ALA A 15 23.71 26.61 -24.87
N VAL A 16 24.89 26.33 -24.30
CA VAL A 16 25.07 25.31 -23.26
C VAL A 16 24.35 25.72 -21.96
N CYS A 17 24.44 26.98 -21.55
CA CYS A 17 23.72 27.49 -20.39
C CYS A 17 22.20 27.41 -20.60
N LEU A 18 21.70 27.76 -21.78
CA LEU A 18 20.28 27.64 -22.13
C LEU A 18 19.83 26.17 -22.08
N PHE A 19 20.61 25.26 -22.67
CA PHE A 19 20.31 23.83 -22.66
C PHE A 19 20.30 23.25 -21.24
N ALA A 20 21.27 23.62 -20.40
CA ALA A 20 21.31 23.21 -19.00
C ALA A 20 20.11 23.75 -18.21
N PHE A 21 19.72 25.01 -18.44
CA PHE A 21 18.55 25.62 -17.80
C PHE A 21 17.25 24.93 -18.22
N VAL A 22 17.11 24.57 -19.50
CA VAL A 22 15.97 23.78 -19.98
C VAL A 22 15.97 22.41 -19.31
N CYS A 23 17.09 21.67 -19.27
CA CYS A 23 17.17 20.36 -18.61
C CYS A 23 16.85 20.41 -17.11
N LEU A 24 17.21 21.49 -16.41
CA LEU A 24 16.90 21.70 -14.99
C LEU A 24 15.42 22.03 -14.73
N THR A 25 14.69 22.51 -15.73
CA THR A 25 13.29 22.94 -15.60
C THR A 25 12.27 21.93 -16.13
N VAL A 26 12.71 20.86 -16.81
CA VAL A 26 11.80 19.79 -17.24
C VAL A 26 11.33 19.00 -16.02
N PRO A 27 10.02 18.97 -15.71
CA PRO A 27 9.51 18.11 -14.66
C PRO A 27 9.71 16.64 -15.06
N VAL A 28 10.44 15.88 -14.25
CA VAL A 28 10.63 14.43 -14.40
C VAL A 28 9.33 13.72 -13.97
N SER A 29 8.25 13.90 -14.75
CA SER A 29 6.95 13.28 -14.47
C SER A 29 6.84 11.84 -15.00
N GLY A 30 7.83 11.37 -15.77
CA GLY A 30 7.79 10.06 -16.44
C GLY A 30 8.04 8.83 -15.55
N GLN A 31 8.65 8.99 -14.37
CA GLN A 31 9.05 7.85 -13.53
C GLN A 31 7.93 7.27 -12.63
N ARG A 32 6.72 7.86 -12.63
CA ARG A 32 5.61 7.44 -11.74
C ARG A 32 4.43 6.76 -12.43
N SER A 33 4.55 6.38 -13.70
CA SER A 33 3.44 5.81 -14.49
C SER A 33 2.85 4.48 -13.99
N GLY A 34 3.46 3.84 -12.98
CA GLY A 34 3.00 2.55 -12.43
C GLY A 34 2.32 2.62 -11.05
N ALA A 35 2.27 3.80 -10.41
CA ALA A 35 1.61 3.92 -9.12
C ALA A 35 0.11 4.17 -9.35
N PHE A 36 -0.76 3.28 -8.85
CA PHE A 36 -2.19 3.53 -8.82
C PHE A 36 -2.47 4.80 -8.00
N MET A 37 -2.85 5.88 -8.69
CA MET A 37 -3.21 7.17 -8.10
C MET A 37 -4.73 7.33 -7.93
N GLY A 38 -5.50 6.26 -8.15
CA GLY A 38 -6.94 6.27 -7.92
C GLY A 38 -7.25 6.46 -6.44
N SER A 39 -8.31 7.20 -6.15
CA SER A 39 -8.83 7.31 -4.78
C SER A 39 -9.33 5.94 -4.32
N SER A 40 -9.15 5.61 -3.04
CA SER A 40 -9.87 4.51 -2.41
C SER A 40 -11.38 4.71 -2.50
N ASP A 41 -11.86 5.94 -2.69
CA ASP A 41 -13.28 6.28 -2.84
C ASP A 41 -13.70 6.50 -4.29
N ASP A 42 -13.09 5.77 -5.22
CA ASP A 42 -13.54 5.76 -6.61
C ASP A 42 -15.04 5.39 -6.67
N THR A 43 -15.83 6.21 -7.37
CA THR A 43 -17.30 6.10 -7.43
C THR A 43 -17.77 4.84 -8.16
N ALA A 44 -16.93 4.21 -8.98
CA ALA A 44 -17.24 2.93 -9.61
C ALA A 44 -17.10 1.76 -8.63
N ILE A 45 -16.17 1.83 -7.67
CA ILE A 45 -15.88 0.73 -6.73
C ILE A 45 -16.67 0.87 -5.42
N LYS A 46 -16.99 2.10 -4.98
CA LYS A 46 -17.87 2.42 -3.84
C LYS A 46 -17.45 1.80 -2.50
N TYR A 47 -16.15 1.65 -2.22
CA TYR A 47 -15.65 1.06 -0.98
C TYR A 47 -16.29 1.65 0.29
N SER A 48 -16.49 2.97 0.34
CA SER A 48 -17.07 3.66 1.50
C SER A 48 -18.60 3.84 1.46
N ALA A 49 -19.22 3.69 0.29
CA ALA A 49 -20.63 4.04 0.08
C ALA A 49 -21.56 2.82 -0.08
N ALA A 50 -21.02 1.63 -0.35
CA ALA A 50 -21.83 0.43 -0.47
C ALA A 50 -22.44 0.05 0.90
N PRO A 51 -23.74 -0.34 0.95
CA PRO A 51 -24.31 -0.93 2.15
C PRO A 51 -23.48 -2.14 2.57
N SER A 52 -22.96 -2.11 3.78
CA SER A 52 -22.11 -3.16 4.31
C SER A 52 -22.90 -3.94 5.36
N SER A 53 -23.30 -5.16 5.00
CA SER A 53 -23.79 -6.17 5.93
C SER A 53 -22.85 -7.36 5.80
N ASN A 54 -22.02 -7.54 6.81
CA ASN A 54 -21.03 -8.63 6.86
C ASN A 54 -20.68 -8.95 8.31
N ALA A 55 -20.05 -10.12 8.51
CA ALA A 55 -19.72 -10.64 9.83
C ALA A 55 -18.85 -9.68 10.67
N ILE A 56 -18.00 -8.85 10.03
CA ILE A 56 -17.15 -7.89 10.74
C ILE A 56 -18.00 -6.80 11.40
N ILE A 57 -19.01 -6.31 10.70
CA ILE A 57 -19.93 -5.29 11.23
C ILE A 57 -20.72 -5.86 12.39
N ASP A 58 -21.25 -7.07 12.25
CA ASP A 58 -22.01 -7.75 13.30
C ASP A 58 -21.16 -7.97 14.56
N VAL A 59 -19.93 -8.46 14.39
CA VAL A 59 -18.98 -8.68 15.50
C VAL A 59 -18.61 -7.36 16.16
N ASN A 60 -18.33 -6.32 15.38
CA ASN A 60 -18.00 -4.99 15.92
C ASN A 60 -19.16 -4.40 16.74
N GLN A 61 -20.40 -4.52 16.26
CA GLN A 61 -21.57 -4.06 16.99
C GLN A 61 -21.73 -4.80 18.32
N LYS A 62 -21.57 -6.13 18.32
CA LYS A 62 -21.63 -6.94 19.54
C LYS A 62 -20.52 -6.58 20.54
N LEU A 63 -19.31 -6.27 20.06
CA LEU A 63 -18.21 -5.79 20.90
C LEU A 63 -18.54 -4.43 21.53
N GLN A 64 -19.07 -3.48 20.75
CA GLN A 64 -19.46 -2.15 21.23
C GLN A 64 -20.59 -2.20 22.26
N ASN A 65 -21.56 -3.07 22.04
CA ASN A 65 -22.69 -3.29 22.96
C ASN A 65 -22.29 -4.08 24.21
N GLY A 66 -21.08 -4.68 24.24
CA GLY A 66 -20.62 -5.53 25.34
C GLY A 66 -21.23 -6.93 25.35
N GLU A 67 -21.97 -7.32 24.32
CA GLU A 67 -22.56 -8.65 24.12
C GLU A 67 -21.48 -9.71 23.80
N LEU A 68 -20.37 -9.26 23.20
CA LEU A 68 -19.21 -10.07 22.90
C LEU A 68 -17.98 -9.44 23.56
N LYS A 69 -17.05 -10.28 24.03
CA LYS A 69 -15.73 -9.87 24.49
C LYS A 69 -14.69 -10.83 23.95
N PHE A 70 -13.57 -10.27 23.48
CA PHE A 70 -12.42 -11.09 23.16
C PHE A 70 -11.65 -11.44 24.43
N THR A 71 -11.29 -12.72 24.54
CA THR A 71 -10.46 -13.25 25.62
C THR A 71 -9.01 -13.23 25.17
N PHE A 72 -8.14 -12.66 26.01
CA PHE A 72 -6.71 -12.67 25.81
C PHE A 72 -6.12 -14.02 26.22
N ASP A 73 -5.27 -14.57 25.36
CA ASP A 73 -4.44 -15.75 25.59
C ASP A 73 -2.96 -15.36 25.54
N GLU A 74 -2.13 -15.92 26.42
CA GLU A 74 -0.72 -15.54 26.51
C GLU A 74 0.08 -15.90 25.25
N LYS A 75 -0.32 -16.96 24.54
CA LYS A 75 0.39 -17.45 23.36
C LYS A 75 0.01 -16.69 22.09
N SER A 76 -1.26 -16.36 21.92
CA SER A 76 -1.83 -15.87 20.66
C SER A 76 -2.59 -14.55 20.77
N GLY A 77 -2.62 -13.94 21.96
CA GLY A 77 -3.36 -12.72 22.24
C GLY A 77 -4.87 -12.96 22.07
N TYR A 78 -5.51 -12.14 21.24
CA TYR A 78 -6.96 -12.25 20.98
C TYR A 78 -7.30 -13.13 19.78
N LEU A 79 -6.31 -13.78 19.14
CA LEU A 79 -6.54 -14.49 17.88
C LEU A 79 -7.62 -15.56 18.01
N ALA A 80 -7.51 -16.45 18.99
CA ALA A 80 -8.45 -17.56 19.14
C ALA A 80 -9.91 -17.08 19.34
N SER A 81 -10.11 -16.06 20.19
CA SER A 81 -11.45 -15.50 20.44
C SER A 81 -11.99 -14.69 19.25
N ALA A 82 -11.12 -14.03 18.49
CA ALA A 82 -11.50 -13.35 17.25
C ALA A 82 -11.91 -14.34 16.15
N LEU A 83 -11.15 -15.43 15.97
CA LEU A 83 -11.50 -16.48 15.00
C LEU A 83 -12.84 -17.13 15.35
N ALA A 84 -13.08 -17.44 16.62
CA ALA A 84 -14.34 -18.00 17.09
C ALA A 84 -15.52 -17.04 16.85
N ALA A 85 -15.35 -15.74 17.11
CA ALA A 85 -16.40 -14.74 16.89
C ALA A 85 -16.75 -14.55 15.41
N LEU A 86 -15.76 -14.70 14.52
CA LEU A 86 -15.94 -14.64 13.07
C LEU A 86 -16.30 -16.00 12.45
N ASP A 87 -16.33 -17.04 13.29
CA ASP A 87 -16.56 -18.42 12.92
C ASP A 87 -15.66 -18.84 11.74
N LEU A 88 -14.36 -18.62 11.98
CA LEU A 88 -13.24 -19.00 11.14
C LEU A 88 -12.58 -20.27 11.71
N PRO A 89 -12.54 -21.38 10.96
CA PRO A 89 -11.91 -22.62 11.41
C PRO A 89 -10.39 -22.43 11.60
N VAL A 90 -9.84 -22.94 12.71
CA VAL A 90 -8.39 -22.81 13.00
C VAL A 90 -7.55 -23.66 12.04
N ASP A 91 -8.10 -24.77 11.56
CA ASP A 91 -7.52 -25.66 10.57
C ASP A 91 -7.50 -25.08 9.14
N SER A 92 -8.17 -23.95 8.91
CA SER A 92 -8.06 -23.18 7.65
C SER A 92 -6.74 -22.40 7.52
N GLN A 93 -5.84 -22.45 8.51
CA GLN A 93 -4.65 -21.62 8.55
C GLN A 93 -3.71 -21.87 7.35
N LEU A 94 -3.40 -20.81 6.61
CA LEU A 94 -2.38 -20.78 5.56
C LEU A 94 -1.26 -19.80 5.92
N LEU A 95 0.00 -20.21 5.72
CA LEU A 95 1.17 -19.36 5.94
C LEU A 95 1.71 -18.86 4.61
N VAL A 96 1.73 -17.53 4.42
CA VAL A 96 2.12 -16.89 3.16
C VAL A 96 3.27 -15.90 3.36
N PHE A 97 4.27 -15.97 2.49
CA PHE A 97 5.33 -14.98 2.39
C PHE A 97 5.75 -14.77 0.92
N SER A 98 6.39 -13.64 0.64
CA SER A 98 7.04 -13.36 -0.64
C SER A 98 8.24 -12.45 -0.42
N ARG A 99 9.35 -12.74 -1.10
CA ARG A 99 10.56 -11.90 -1.08
C ARG A 99 10.31 -10.48 -1.60
N THR A 100 9.31 -10.29 -2.45
CA THR A 100 8.94 -8.99 -3.04
C THR A 100 7.73 -8.35 -2.35
N SER A 101 7.33 -8.83 -1.17
CA SER A 101 6.20 -8.26 -0.42
C SER A 101 6.43 -6.79 -0.08
N LEU A 102 5.38 -5.96 -0.23
CA LEU A 102 5.38 -4.56 0.25
C LEU A 102 5.66 -4.44 1.74
N GLN A 103 5.40 -5.51 2.51
CA GLN A 103 5.68 -5.61 3.94
C GLN A 103 6.85 -6.57 4.24
N GLY A 104 7.80 -6.73 3.31
CA GLY A 104 8.91 -7.69 3.42
C GLY A 104 9.81 -7.53 4.66
N ARG A 105 9.78 -6.37 5.34
CA ARG A 105 10.46 -6.19 6.63
C ARG A 105 9.80 -6.98 7.78
N ARG A 106 8.52 -7.32 7.66
CA ARG A 106 7.73 -8.01 8.69
C ARG A 106 7.34 -9.42 8.27
N ILE A 107 7.27 -9.68 6.97
CA ILE A 107 6.81 -10.96 6.41
C ILE A 107 7.94 -11.58 5.61
N GLY A 108 8.37 -12.78 6.00
CA GLY A 108 9.45 -13.52 5.34
C GLY A 108 9.35 -15.03 5.58
N GLU A 109 10.31 -15.78 5.08
CA GLU A 109 10.36 -17.25 5.20
C GLU A 109 10.31 -17.71 6.67
N GLN A 110 11.00 -17.00 7.57
CA GLN A 110 11.07 -17.32 9.00
C GLN A 110 9.92 -16.69 9.81
N ASN A 111 9.16 -15.76 9.22
CA ASN A 111 8.01 -15.12 9.84
C ASN A 111 6.91 -14.89 8.79
N PRO A 112 6.24 -15.96 8.31
CA PRO A 112 5.18 -15.84 7.33
C PRO A 112 3.93 -15.23 7.97
N ARG A 113 3.08 -14.61 7.15
CA ARG A 113 1.77 -14.16 7.60
C ARG A 113 0.80 -15.33 7.63
N ALA A 114 0.06 -15.47 8.72
CA ALA A 114 -1.08 -16.38 8.79
C ALA A 114 -2.32 -15.75 8.16
N LEU A 115 -3.04 -16.55 7.36
CA LEU A 115 -4.37 -16.26 6.82
C LEU A 115 -5.32 -17.37 7.30
N PHE A 116 -6.52 -16.97 7.72
CA PHE A 116 -7.62 -17.87 8.08
C PHE A 116 -8.80 -17.55 7.18
N PHE A 117 -9.57 -18.56 6.78
CA PHE A 117 -10.68 -18.39 5.84
C PHE A 117 -11.84 -19.34 6.14
N ASN A 118 -12.99 -19.03 5.57
CA ASN A 118 -14.15 -19.90 5.47
C ASN A 118 -14.82 -19.69 4.11
N ASP A 119 -15.81 -20.52 3.78
CA ASP A 119 -16.44 -20.54 2.45
C ASP A 119 -17.69 -19.64 2.35
N ARG A 120 -17.82 -18.64 3.23
CA ARG A 120 -19.00 -17.76 3.29
C ARG A 120 -18.96 -16.62 2.27
#